data_AF-A0A3B0SIC0-F1
#
_entry.id   AF-A0A3B0SIC0-F1
#
_cell.length_a   1.000
_cell.length_b   1.000
_cell.length_c   1.000
_cell.angle_alpha   90.00
_cell.angle_beta   90.00
_cell.angle_gamma   90.00
#
_symmetry.space_group_name_H-M   'P 1'
#
loop_
_entity.id
_entity.type
_entity.pdbx_description
1 polymer ?
#
loop_
_entity_poly.entity_id
_entity_poly.type
_entity_poly.pdbx_seq_one_letter_code
_entity_poly.pdbx_strand_id
1 'polypeptide(L)' 'PQDVLTFPQAKQIRVARIVAVGTRRGPAPEAQALYEDLTEPQTKPQKQDNFPPAPRFEGKGRPTKRDRRKLDLKRFGTLE' A
#
# COMPACT_ATOMS: atom_id res chain seq x y z
N PRO A 1 -33.04 -12.87 11.63
CA PRO A 1 -32.06 -13.60 12.49
C PRO A 1 -31.65 -14.90 11.80
N GLN A 2 -30.34 -15.13 11.65
CA GLN A 2 -29.70 -16.08 10.70
C GLN A 2 -29.49 -15.57 9.28
N ASP A 3 -29.77 -14.29 9.02
CA ASP A 3 -29.48 -13.69 7.73
C ASP A 3 -27.97 -13.53 7.52
N VAL A 4 -27.53 -13.73 6.28
CA VAL A 4 -26.13 -13.55 5.87
C VAL A 4 -26.03 -12.25 5.10
N LEU A 5 -25.13 -11.37 5.56
CA LEU A 5 -24.84 -10.12 4.89
C LEU A 5 -23.48 -10.21 4.21
N THR A 6 -23.45 -9.76 2.96
CA THR A 6 -22.21 -9.56 2.20
C THR A 6 -22.05 -8.07 1.93
N PHE A 7 -20.95 -7.48 2.38
CA PHE A 7 -20.70 -6.05 2.23
C PHE A 7 -19.21 -5.74 2.06
N PRO A 8 -18.86 -4.63 1.38
CA PRO A 8 -17.49 -4.18 1.28
C PRO A 8 -17.02 -3.50 2.58
N GLN A 9 -15.84 -3.87 3.06
CA GLN A 9 -15.09 -3.18 4.11
C GLN A 9 -13.70 -2.78 3.55
N ALA A 10 -13.55 -1.50 3.21
CA ALA A 10 -12.36 -0.97 2.55
C ALA A 10 -12.00 -1.75 1.26
N LYS A 11 -10.94 -2.57 1.29
CA LYS A 11 -10.48 -3.37 0.14
C LYS A 11 -10.94 -4.83 0.18
N GLN A 12 -11.68 -5.22 1.21
CA GLN A 12 -12.07 -6.61 1.44
C GLN A 12 -13.60 -6.73 1.41
N ILE A 13 -14.12 -7.75 0.74
CA ILE A 13 -15.52 -8.14 0.88
C ILE A 13 -15.63 -9.04 2.11
N ARG A 14 -16.55 -8.70 3.02
CA ARG A 14 -16.82 -9.51 4.21
C ARG A 14 -18.18 -10.18 4.10
N VAL A 15 -18.24 -11.38 4.66
CA VAL A 15 -19.46 -12.17 4.78
C VAL A 15 -19.69 -12.42 6.26
N ALA A 16 -20.79 -11.92 6.81
CA ALA A 16 -21.10 -12.07 8.23
C ALA A 16 -22.52 -12.61 8.41
N ARG A 17 -22.67 -13.62 9.27
CA ARG A 17 -23.99 -14.14 9.69
C ARG A 17 -24.45 -13.40 10.93
N ILE A 18 -25.68 -12.89 10.90
CA ILE A 18 -26.26 -12.16 12.04
C ILE A 18 -26.75 -13.16 13.10
N VAL A 19 -26.15 -13.09 14.29
CA VAL A 19 -26.53 -13.91 15.46
C VAL A 19 -27.63 -13.21 16.25
N ALA A 20 -27.48 -11.89 16.48
CA ALA A 20 -28.46 -11.08 17.20
C ALA A 20 -28.47 -9.64 16.68
N VAL A 21 -29.56 -8.91 16.93
CA VAL A 21 -29.69 -7.48 16.57
C VAL A 21 -29.40 -6.63 17.80
N GLY A 22 -28.41 -5.75 17.70
CA GLY A 22 -28.11 -4.78 18.75
C GLY A 22 -29.14 -3.66 18.80
N THR A 23 -29.52 -3.22 20.00
CA THR A 23 -30.44 -2.08 20.21
C THR A 23 -29.75 -0.73 20.12
N ARG A 24 -28.42 -0.69 20.29
CA ARG A 24 -27.58 0.50 20.21
C ARG A 24 -26.21 0.16 19.66
N ARG A 25 -25.44 1.18 19.29
CA ARG A 25 -24.01 1.04 19.00
C ARG A 25 -23.24 0.90 20.32
N GLY A 26 -22.41 -0.14 20.42
CA GLY A 26 -21.59 -0.45 21.58
C GLY A 26 -20.08 -0.49 21.24
N PRO A 27 -19.24 -0.79 22.25
CA PRO A 27 -17.81 -1.05 22.05
C PRO A 27 -17.57 -2.29 21.17
N ALA A 28 -16.35 -2.41 20.64
CA ALA A 28 -15.99 -3.46 19.69
C ALA A 28 -16.30 -4.90 20.15
N PRO A 29 -16.04 -5.32 21.41
CA PRO A 29 -16.31 -6.69 21.85
C PRO A 29 -17.81 -7.01 21.89
N GLU A 30 -18.63 -6.06 22.34
CA GLU A 30 -20.10 -6.21 22.35
C GLU A 30 -20.65 -6.33 20.92
N ALA A 31 -20.13 -5.51 19.99
CA ALA A 31 -20.54 -5.57 18.59
C ALA A 31 -20.12 -6.88 17.89
N GLN A 32 -18.93 -7.40 18.21
CA GLN A 32 -18.43 -8.66 17.68
C GLN A 32 -19.29 -9.85 18.10
N ALA A 33 -19.88 -9.82 19.31
CA ALA A 33 -20.76 -10.89 19.78
C ALA A 33 -22.09 -10.99 19.01
N LEU A 34 -22.44 -9.99 18.17
CA LEU A 34 -23.71 -9.95 17.43
C LEU A 34 -23.66 -10.65 16.08
N TYR A 35 -22.48 -11.03 15.59
CA TYR A 35 -22.31 -11.68 14.29
C TYR A 35 -21.21 -12.74 14.32
N GLU A 36 -21.29 -13.66 13.38
CA GLU A 36 -20.24 -14.63 13.09
C GLU A 36 -19.56 -14.29 11.77
N ASP A 37 -18.23 -14.27 11.76
CA ASP A 37 -17.45 -13.95 10.56
C ASP A 37 -17.27 -15.20 9.70
N LEU A 38 -17.88 -15.18 8.51
CA LEU A 38 -17.78 -16.22 7.50
C LEU A 38 -16.94 -15.74 6.31
N THR A 39 -16.18 -14.65 6.48
CA THR A 39 -15.32 -14.11 5.43
C THR A 39 -14.31 -15.18 5.04
N GLU A 40 -14.44 -15.69 3.81
CA GLU A 40 -13.43 -16.57 3.26
C GLU A 40 -12.07 -15.86 3.28
N PRO A 41 -10.98 -16.54 3.70
CA PRO A 41 -9.66 -15.97 3.63
C PRO A 41 -9.38 -15.65 2.18
N GLN A 42 -9.52 -14.37 1.82
CA GLN A 42 -9.15 -13.83 0.53
C GLN A 42 -7.72 -14.30 0.31
N THR A 43 -7.53 -15.21 -0.65
CA THR A 43 -6.23 -15.58 -1.16
C THR A 43 -5.62 -14.25 -1.54
N LYS A 44 -4.69 -13.77 -0.70
CA LYS A 44 -4.18 -12.39 -0.74
C LYS A 44 -4.03 -12.02 -2.20
N PRO A 45 -4.68 -10.95 -2.73
CA PRO A 45 -4.39 -10.53 -4.08
C PRO A 45 -2.88 -10.44 -4.13
N GLN A 46 -2.27 -11.32 -4.95
CA GLN A 46 -0.83 -11.48 -5.02
C GLN A 46 -0.29 -10.08 -5.01
N LYS A 47 0.53 -9.76 -4.01
CA LYS A 47 1.04 -8.42 -3.80
C LYS A 47 1.37 -7.90 -5.18
N GLN A 48 0.77 -6.77 -5.56
CA GLN A 48 1.09 -6.08 -6.79
C GLN A 48 2.50 -5.47 -6.67
N ASP A 49 3.44 -6.20 -6.07
CA ASP A 49 4.88 -5.98 -6.04
C ASP A 49 5.49 -6.34 -7.41
N ASN A 50 4.66 -6.55 -8.45
CA ASN A 50 5.08 -6.65 -9.84
C ASN A 50 5.47 -5.28 -10.44
N PHE A 51 5.46 -4.19 -9.65
CA PHE A 51 6.10 -2.97 -10.10
C PHE A 51 7.61 -3.17 -10.04
N PRO A 52 8.32 -3.09 -11.18
CA PRO A 52 9.77 -3.05 -11.13
C PRO A 52 10.18 -1.87 -10.23
N PRO A 53 11.22 -2.03 -9.39
CA PRO A 53 11.70 -0.94 -8.58
C PRO A 53 12.03 0.25 -9.49
N ALA A 54 11.73 1.47 -9.01
CA ALA A 54 12.04 2.67 -9.78
C ALA A 54 13.51 2.63 -10.24
N PRO A 55 13.79 2.91 -11.53
CA PRO A 55 15.13 2.80 -12.07
C PRO A 55 16.09 3.67 -11.26
N ARG A 56 17.23 3.09 -10.86
CA ARG A 56 18.28 3.85 -10.17
C ARG A 56 18.88 4.84 -11.17
N PHE A 57 19.11 6.07 -10.71
CA PHE A 57 19.71 7.12 -11.52
C PHE A 57 21.14 6.74 -11.93
N GLU A 58 21.36 6.48 -13.22
CA GLU A 58 22.62 6.00 -13.81
C GLU A 58 23.76 7.05 -13.85
N GLY A 59 23.61 8.17 -13.13
CA GLY A 59 24.64 9.21 -13.07
C GLY A 59 24.80 10.05 -14.35
N LYS A 60 24.02 9.79 -15.41
CA LYS A 60 24.04 10.54 -16.68
C LYS A 60 23.18 11.82 -16.69
N GLY A 61 22.77 12.34 -15.53
CA GLY A 61 22.03 13.60 -15.43
C GLY A 61 22.93 14.78 -15.05
N ARG A 62 22.31 15.82 -14.49
CA ARG A 62 22.98 17.08 -14.14
C ARG A 62 24.30 16.82 -13.38
N PRO A 63 25.44 17.32 -13.88
CA PRO A 63 26.73 17.11 -13.23
C PRO A 63 26.69 17.49 -11.76
N THR A 64 27.23 16.61 -10.91
CA THR A 64 27.36 16.91 -9.48
C THR A 64 28.28 18.12 -9.30
N LYS A 65 28.29 18.74 -8.11
CA LYS A 65 29.21 19.85 -7.81
C LYS A 65 30.68 19.45 -8.03
N ARG A 66 31.03 18.19 -7.75
CA ARG A 66 32.38 17.63 -7.99
C ARG A 66 32.70 17.57 -9.49
N ASP A 67 31.75 17.10 -10.29
CA ASP A 67 31.94 16.96 -11.75
C ASP A 67 32.02 18.33 -12.43
N ARG A 68 31.20 19.28 -11.99
CA ARG A 68 31.25 20.67 -12.47
C ARG A 68 32.61 21.31 -12.20
N ARG A 69 33.14 21.16 -10.98
CA ARG A 69 34.49 21.65 -10.62
C ARG A 69 35.59 21.01 -11.45
N LYS A 70 35.49 19.71 -11.76
CA LYS A 70 36.46 19.02 -12.64
C LYS A 70 36.38 19.53 -14.08
N LEU A 71 35.18 19.78 -14.61
CA LEU A 71 34.99 20.37 -15.93
C LEU A 71 35.54 21.80 -16.01
N ASP A 72 35.27 22.61 -14.99
CA ASP A 72 35.81 23.97 -14.89
C ASP A 72 37.35 23.93 -14.83
N LEU A 73 37.94 23.08 -13.98
CA LEU A 73 39.39 22.94 -13.87
C LEU A 73 40.05 22.50 -15.19
N LYS A 74 39.40 21.59 -15.94
CA LYS A 74 39.89 21.13 -17.26
C LYS A 74 39.74 22.17 -18.36
N ARG A 75 38.81 23.14 -18.24
CA ARG A 75 38.63 24.21 -19.23
C ARG A 75 39.73 25.28 -19.16
N PHE A 76 40.43 25.40 -18.04
CA PHE A 76 41.50 26.38 -17.85
C PHE A 76 42.91 25.80 -18.10
N GLY A 77 43.02 24.56 -18.61
CA GLY A 77 44.28 23.95 -19.01
C GLY A 77 44.55 24.14 -20.51
N THR A 78 45.50 25.04 -20.82
CA THR A 78 46.33 25.18 -22.03
C THR A 78 45.80 24.62 -23.36
N LEU A 79 45.41 25.53 -24.26
CA LEU A 79 45.65 25.39 -25.70
C LEU A 79 47.13 25.70 -25.95
N GLU A 80 47.99 24.70 -25.83
CA GLU A 80 49.34 24.68 -26.43
C GLU A 80 49.64 23.26 -26.94
#